data_AF-A0A7J6LI08-F1
#
_entry.id   AF-A0A7J6LI08-F1
#
_cell.length_a   1.000
_cell.length_b   1.000
_cell.length_c   1.000
_cell.angle_alpha   90.00
_cell.angle_beta   90.00
_cell.angle_gamma   90.00
#
_symmetry.space_group_name_H-M   'P 1'
#
loop_
_entity.id
_entity.type
_entity.pdbx_description
1 polymer ?
#
loop_
_entity_poly.entity_id
_entity_poly.type
_entity_poly.pdbx_seq_one_letter_code
_entity_poly.pdbx_strand_id
1 'polypeptide(L)'
;MIFCLSVISAALPAALAWGPDGHAVVAQLSQERITDETREAIDAIMGEGVPMYNYSSWADDIKYGPDGYKWRWSSPLHFADTPDCRFRYSRDCRNDRCVAGALKNYSRRVVDESLPLEQRQEALKFIVHFVGDAHQPLHAGNPRDLGGNKIDVDLGFARHQHTNLHSTWDSALLYEFQGRGRRARGEPYWTITEKAVSDELEKGGRYAGDVDDWVEDCEKYGLDVCVDRWVDETAQAACAYSYKHVNGSRVHNNDYLPMAYYNGRIEVAKEQLAKAGIRLTWLLNNVTASSTGGPTTTTAAPSGADGISSISSTALLSLLVLLLLTTDRGDRVDDEPYWTITENAVNDELKKGGRYAGDVDDWVGDCEDYGLDVCVDKWVDESAQAACAYSYKHVNGSRVRDNDYLPMAYYNGRIEVAKEQLAKAGIRLTWLLNNVTGSLTTTTPDPYGADRVGSSSRAALPDSLVVVDM
;
A
#
# COMPACT_ATOMS: atom_id res chain seq x y z
N MET A 1 33.32 36.01 15.84
CA MET A 1 32.63 34.75 16.20
C MET A 1 31.17 34.92 15.82
N ILE A 2 30.76 34.38 14.67
CA ILE A 2 29.37 34.38 14.23
C ILE A 2 28.78 33.07 14.75
N PHE A 3 27.83 33.15 15.68
CA PHE A 3 27.09 31.99 16.18
C PHE A 3 26.08 31.58 15.10
N CYS A 4 26.31 30.44 14.45
CA CYS A 4 25.30 29.76 13.65
C CYS A 4 24.28 29.13 14.61
N LEU A 5 23.08 29.70 14.67
CA LEU A 5 21.92 29.07 15.28
C LEU A 5 21.42 27.99 14.31
N SER A 6 21.85 26.74 14.53
CA SER A 6 21.26 25.57 13.89
C SER A 6 19.83 25.39 14.42
N VAL A 7 18.85 25.75 13.60
CA VAL A 7 17.45 25.36 13.81
C VAL A 7 17.34 23.89 13.43
N ILE A 8 17.37 23.02 14.45
CA ILE A 8 17.04 21.61 14.29
C ILE A 8 15.53 21.54 14.05
N SER A 9 15.14 21.39 12.79
CA SER A 9 13.76 21.05 12.43
C SER A 9 13.54 19.59 12.81
N ALA A 10 12.92 19.35 13.97
CA ALA A 10 12.45 18.02 14.33
C ALA A 10 11.32 17.64 13.38
N ALA A 11 11.60 16.81 12.38
CA ALA A 11 10.58 16.12 11.63
C ALA A 11 9.81 15.24 12.61
N LEU A 12 8.56 15.60 12.88
CA LEU A 12 7.65 14.73 13.63
C LEU A 12 7.48 13.44 12.79
N PRO A 13 7.70 12.24 13.36
CA PRO A 13 7.37 11.01 12.67
C PRO A 13 5.88 11.07 12.33
N ALA A 14 5.58 10.97 11.05
CA ALA A 14 4.20 10.88 10.61
C ALA A 14 3.68 9.52 11.05
N ALA A 15 2.73 9.56 11.97
CA ALA A 15 2.02 8.40 12.46
C ALA A 15 1.33 7.71 11.28
N LEU A 16 1.75 6.47 11.00
CA LEU A 16 0.98 5.56 10.18
C LEU A 16 -0.12 4.98 11.07
N ALA A 17 -1.17 4.45 10.47
CA ALA A 17 -2.13 3.66 11.24
C ALA A 17 -1.53 2.34 11.66
N TRP A 18 -2.34 1.27 11.85
CA TRP A 18 -1.71 -0.06 11.94
C TRP A 18 -0.60 -0.13 10.90
N GLY A 19 0.58 -0.62 11.28
CA GLY A 19 1.66 -0.72 10.30
C GLY A 19 1.22 -1.56 9.11
N PRO A 20 1.98 -1.58 8.01
CA PRO A 20 1.63 -2.36 6.82
C PRO A 20 1.20 -3.81 7.12
N ASP A 21 1.83 -4.43 8.12
CA ASP A 21 1.48 -5.77 8.60
C ASP A 21 0.08 -5.87 9.23
N GLY A 22 -0.35 -4.90 10.04
CA GLY A 22 -1.68 -4.91 10.63
C GLY A 22 -2.77 -4.69 9.58
N HIS A 23 -2.53 -3.81 8.60
CA HIS A 23 -3.45 -3.64 7.46
C HIS A 23 -3.56 -4.90 6.60
N ALA A 24 -2.43 -5.54 6.30
CA ALA A 24 -2.41 -6.79 5.55
C ALA A 24 -3.18 -7.90 6.29
N VAL A 25 -3.03 -8.00 7.62
CA VAL A 25 -3.79 -8.94 8.46
C VAL A 25 -5.30 -8.68 8.35
N VAL A 26 -5.75 -7.44 8.55
CA VAL A 26 -7.19 -7.09 8.48
C VAL A 26 -7.76 -7.40 7.10
N ALA A 27 -7.03 -7.02 6.04
CA ALA A 27 -7.41 -7.29 4.66
C ALA A 27 -7.51 -8.79 4.37
N GLN A 28 -6.51 -9.58 4.79
CA GLN A 28 -6.49 -11.03 4.54
C GLN A 28 -7.60 -11.75 5.32
N LEU A 29 -7.78 -11.43 6.61
CA LEU A 29 -8.86 -12.00 7.43
C LEU A 29 -10.23 -11.79 6.78
N SER A 30 -10.42 -10.63 6.15
CA SER A 30 -11.65 -10.32 5.44
C SER A 30 -11.76 -11.03 4.08
N GLN A 31 -10.69 -11.06 3.29
CA GLN A 31 -10.66 -11.71 1.96
C GLN A 31 -11.08 -13.19 2.01
N GLU A 32 -10.74 -13.86 3.10
CA GLU A 32 -11.08 -15.26 3.36
C GLU A 32 -12.53 -15.49 3.79
N ARG A 33 -13.25 -14.43 4.18
CA ARG A 33 -14.58 -14.52 4.83
C ARG A 33 -15.69 -13.77 4.09
N ILE A 34 -15.38 -12.98 3.07
CA ILE A 34 -16.39 -12.37 2.20
C ILE A 34 -17.13 -13.43 1.36
N THR A 35 -18.38 -13.12 1.00
CA THR A 35 -19.19 -13.96 0.11
C THR A 35 -18.63 -14.00 -1.31
N ASP A 36 -19.05 -14.99 -2.10
CA ASP A 36 -18.67 -15.09 -3.51
C ASP A 36 -19.21 -13.89 -4.30
N GLU A 37 -20.43 -13.43 -4.00
CA GLU A 37 -21.03 -12.24 -4.61
C GLU A 37 -20.19 -10.97 -4.32
N THR A 38 -19.71 -10.81 -3.08
CA THR A 38 -18.83 -9.69 -2.71
C THR A 38 -17.46 -9.80 -3.37
N ARG A 39 -16.94 -11.01 -3.54
CA ARG A 39 -15.67 -11.24 -4.25
C ARG A 39 -15.78 -10.80 -5.71
N GLU A 40 -16.84 -11.21 -6.40
CA GLU A 40 -17.11 -10.78 -7.79
C GLU A 40 -17.25 -9.26 -7.90
N ALA A 41 -17.96 -8.62 -6.95
CA ALA A 41 -18.10 -7.17 -6.93
C ALA A 41 -16.76 -6.44 -6.71
N ILE A 42 -15.88 -6.98 -5.85
CA ILE A 42 -14.54 -6.43 -5.63
C ILE A 42 -13.66 -6.64 -6.87
N ASP A 43 -13.70 -7.82 -7.49
CA ASP A 43 -12.96 -8.14 -8.71
C ASP A 43 -13.38 -7.23 -9.87
N ALA A 44 -14.67 -6.88 -9.97
CA ALA A 44 -15.16 -5.91 -10.95
C ALA A 44 -14.62 -4.48 -10.73
N ILE A 45 -14.22 -4.13 -9.50
CA ILE A 45 -13.65 -2.81 -9.16
C ILE A 45 -12.12 -2.83 -9.31
N MET A 46 -11.45 -3.84 -8.78
CA MET A 46 -9.99 -3.88 -8.62
C MET A 46 -9.27 -4.70 -9.69
N GLY A 47 -9.98 -5.54 -10.43
CA GLY A 47 -9.43 -6.57 -11.29
C GLY A 47 -9.48 -7.95 -10.62
N GLU A 48 -9.70 -8.98 -11.43
CA GLU A 48 -9.86 -10.37 -10.99
C GLU A 48 -8.66 -10.85 -10.18
N GLY A 49 -8.93 -11.34 -8.96
CA GLY A 49 -7.93 -12.01 -8.13
C GLY A 49 -6.88 -11.09 -7.52
N VAL A 50 -7.07 -9.77 -7.55
CA VAL A 50 -6.19 -8.80 -6.89
C VAL A 50 -6.40 -8.88 -5.37
N PRO A 51 -5.44 -9.38 -4.57
CA PRO A 51 -5.63 -9.56 -3.14
C PRO A 51 -5.77 -8.23 -2.40
N MET A 52 -6.72 -8.14 -1.46
CA MET A 52 -6.94 -6.93 -0.65
C MET A 52 -5.68 -6.43 0.07
N TYR A 53 -4.81 -7.33 0.53
CA TYR A 53 -3.59 -6.92 1.24
C TYR A 53 -2.64 -6.08 0.36
N ASN A 54 -2.67 -6.24 -0.98
CA ASN A 54 -1.81 -5.48 -1.92
C ASN A 54 -2.07 -3.97 -1.89
N TYR A 55 -3.29 -3.56 -1.53
CA TYR A 55 -3.68 -2.16 -1.51
C TYR A 55 -4.17 -1.69 -0.13
N SER A 56 -4.02 -2.54 0.89
CA SER A 56 -4.44 -2.25 2.26
C SER A 56 -3.66 -1.10 2.91
N SER A 57 -2.41 -0.85 2.48
CA SER A 57 -1.57 0.26 2.95
C SER A 57 -1.64 1.51 2.06
N TRP A 58 -2.36 1.46 0.93
CA TRP A 58 -2.32 2.52 -0.08
C TRP A 58 -2.66 3.91 0.47
N ALA A 59 -3.65 4.02 1.36
CA ALA A 59 -4.07 5.30 1.91
C ALA A 59 -2.97 5.98 2.77
N ASP A 60 -2.09 5.17 3.37
CA ASP A 60 -0.91 5.66 4.06
C ASP A 60 0.20 6.05 3.08
N ASP A 61 0.52 5.16 2.14
CA ASP A 61 1.62 5.32 1.18
C ASP A 61 1.42 6.50 0.24
N ILE A 62 0.17 6.72 -0.21
CA ILE A 62 -0.15 7.72 -1.24
C ILE A 62 0.18 9.14 -0.80
N LYS A 63 0.19 9.43 0.52
CA LYS A 63 0.55 10.73 1.10
C LYS A 63 2.04 11.04 0.99
N TYR A 64 2.89 10.03 0.76
CA TYR A 64 4.35 10.15 0.74
C TYR A 64 4.96 9.86 -0.65
N GLY A 65 4.15 9.48 -1.64
CA GLY A 65 4.57 9.36 -3.04
C GLY A 65 4.76 10.71 -3.74
N PRO A 66 5.11 10.73 -5.04
CA PRO A 66 5.38 11.95 -5.81
C PRO A 66 4.21 12.92 -5.84
N ASP A 67 3.00 12.36 -5.89
CA ASP A 67 1.75 13.11 -5.86
C ASP A 67 1.20 13.31 -4.43
N GLY A 68 1.97 12.98 -3.39
CA GLY A 68 1.49 12.95 -2.01
C GLY A 68 0.94 14.27 -1.51
N TYR A 69 1.41 15.41 -2.04
CA TYR A 69 0.84 16.72 -1.76
C TYR A 69 -0.65 16.83 -2.15
N LYS A 70 -1.08 16.13 -3.21
CA LYS A 70 -2.48 16.04 -3.65
C LYS A 70 -3.33 15.21 -2.71
N TRP A 71 -2.73 14.37 -1.87
CA TRP A 71 -3.42 13.44 -0.98
C TRP A 71 -3.35 13.83 0.50
N ARG A 72 -2.59 14.87 0.86
CA ARG A 72 -2.51 15.39 2.25
C ARG A 72 -3.87 15.76 2.86
N TRP A 73 -4.88 16.05 2.04
CA TRP A 73 -6.23 16.30 2.55
C TRP A 73 -6.84 15.08 3.24
N SER A 74 -6.37 13.87 2.93
CA SER A 74 -6.84 12.61 3.51
C SER A 74 -6.23 12.31 4.88
N SER A 75 -5.17 13.01 5.31
CA SER A 75 -4.49 12.72 6.59
C SER A 75 -5.43 12.69 7.81
N PRO A 76 -6.39 13.62 7.97
CA PRO A 76 -7.34 13.57 9.10
C PRO A 76 -8.34 12.41 9.03
N LEU A 77 -8.44 11.71 7.89
CA LEU A 77 -9.38 10.61 7.71
C LEU A 77 -8.90 9.31 8.36
N HIS A 78 -7.65 9.25 8.81
CA HIS A 78 -7.08 8.06 9.46
C HIS A 78 -7.51 7.94 10.93
N PHE A 79 -7.99 9.00 11.57
CA PHE A 79 -8.20 8.97 13.02
C PHE A 79 -9.46 9.72 13.44
N ALA A 80 -9.83 9.57 14.71
CA ALA A 80 -10.83 10.36 15.41
C ALA A 80 -10.27 10.80 16.77
N ASP A 81 -10.11 12.11 16.96
CA ASP A 81 -9.57 12.65 18.20
C ASP A 81 -10.60 12.60 19.34
N THR A 82 -10.38 11.75 20.36
CA THR A 82 -11.28 11.61 21.51
C THR A 82 -10.66 12.15 22.81
N PRO A 83 -11.12 13.31 23.33
CA PRO A 83 -10.51 13.93 24.52
C PRO A 83 -10.78 13.17 25.83
N ASP A 84 -11.82 12.34 25.87
CA ASP A 84 -12.36 11.67 27.06
C ASP A 84 -12.54 10.15 26.88
N CYS A 85 -11.81 9.54 25.93
CA CYS A 85 -11.88 8.10 25.65
C CYS A 85 -13.27 7.63 25.20
N ARG A 86 -14.10 8.56 24.74
CA ARG A 86 -15.43 8.29 24.20
C ARG A 86 -15.55 9.03 22.89
N PHE A 87 -15.95 8.34 21.84
CA PHE A 87 -16.20 8.97 20.56
C PHE A 87 -17.62 9.53 20.51
N ARG A 88 -17.75 10.77 20.04
CA ARG A 88 -19.03 11.39 19.72
C ARG A 88 -18.92 12.06 18.37
N TYR A 89 -19.56 11.49 17.36
CA TYR A 89 -19.45 11.95 15.97
C TYR A 89 -19.61 13.47 15.82
N SER A 90 -20.65 14.05 16.42
CA SER A 90 -20.93 15.50 16.33
C SER A 90 -19.87 16.40 16.97
N ARG A 91 -19.09 15.88 17.93
CA ARG A 91 -18.05 16.63 18.65
C ARG A 91 -16.68 16.42 17.99
N ASP A 92 -16.38 15.18 17.65
CA ASP A 92 -15.03 14.68 17.32
C ASP A 92 -14.81 14.57 15.80
N CYS A 93 -15.86 14.40 15.00
CA CYS A 93 -15.79 14.28 13.54
C CYS A 93 -16.26 15.55 12.83
N ARG A 94 -15.51 16.64 12.97
CA ARG A 94 -15.91 17.93 12.37
C ARG A 94 -15.89 17.86 10.84
N ASN A 95 -16.98 18.28 10.21
CA ASN A 95 -17.15 18.28 8.76
C ASN A 95 -16.91 16.89 8.12
N ASP A 96 -17.22 15.82 8.85
CA ASP A 96 -16.99 14.43 8.43
C ASP A 96 -15.51 14.10 8.15
N ARG A 97 -14.57 14.93 8.63
CA ARG A 97 -13.12 14.77 8.46
C ARG A 97 -12.50 13.99 9.62
N CYS A 98 -12.92 12.74 9.74
CA CYS A 98 -12.35 11.74 10.65
C CYS A 98 -12.56 10.33 10.06
N VAL A 99 -11.97 9.30 10.67
CA VAL A 99 -12.11 7.91 10.21
C VAL A 99 -13.55 7.41 10.14
N ALA A 100 -14.41 7.80 11.10
CA ALA A 100 -15.83 7.45 11.05
C ALA A 100 -16.55 8.10 9.85
N GLY A 101 -16.28 9.37 9.59
CA GLY A 101 -16.85 10.09 8.45
C GLY A 101 -16.35 9.54 7.11
N ALA A 102 -15.07 9.19 7.04
CA ALA A 102 -14.46 8.56 5.88
C ALA A 102 -15.10 7.22 5.55
N LEU A 103 -15.26 6.34 6.55
CA LEU A 103 -15.93 5.04 6.36
C LEU A 103 -17.37 5.21 5.85
N LYS A 104 -18.15 6.13 6.44
CA LYS A 104 -19.52 6.41 5.98
C LYS A 104 -19.57 6.93 4.54
N ASN A 105 -18.63 7.81 4.16
CA ASN A 105 -18.55 8.38 2.83
C ASN A 105 -18.15 7.33 1.77
N TYR A 106 -17.01 6.67 1.97
CA TYR A 106 -16.47 5.76 0.96
C TYR A 106 -17.32 4.49 0.80
N SER A 107 -17.99 4.04 1.86
CA SER A 107 -18.96 2.93 1.78
C SER A 107 -20.13 3.23 0.83
N ARG A 108 -20.51 4.50 0.68
CA ARG A 108 -21.52 4.92 -0.31
C ARG A 108 -20.93 5.05 -1.71
N ARG A 109 -19.70 5.57 -1.82
CA ARG A 109 -19.03 5.80 -3.11
C ARG A 109 -18.61 4.51 -3.82
N VAL A 110 -18.19 3.47 -3.09
CA VAL A 110 -17.67 2.23 -3.70
C VAL A 110 -18.70 1.51 -4.57
N VAL A 111 -19.98 1.65 -4.24
CA VAL A 111 -21.11 1.05 -4.97
C VAL A 111 -21.88 2.02 -5.85
N ASP A 112 -21.45 3.28 -5.94
CA ASP A 112 -22.07 4.27 -6.82
C ASP A 112 -21.55 4.10 -8.25
N GLU A 113 -22.31 3.40 -9.09
CA GLU A 113 -21.98 3.15 -10.49
C GLU A 113 -21.97 4.41 -11.37
N SER A 114 -22.46 5.55 -10.86
CA SER A 114 -22.33 6.84 -11.56
C SER A 114 -20.92 7.44 -11.45
N LEU A 115 -20.11 6.96 -10.50
CA LEU A 115 -18.73 7.38 -10.35
C LEU A 115 -17.80 6.64 -11.33
N PRO A 116 -16.73 7.30 -11.83
CA PRO A 116 -15.68 6.63 -12.56
C PRO A 116 -15.08 5.46 -11.77
N LEU A 117 -14.65 4.42 -12.47
CA LEU A 117 -14.06 3.21 -11.88
C LEU A 117 -12.92 3.57 -10.91
N GLU A 118 -12.08 4.54 -11.27
CA GLU A 118 -10.95 4.99 -10.47
C GLU A 118 -11.41 5.52 -9.10
N GLN A 119 -12.53 6.26 -9.04
CA GLN A 119 -13.07 6.78 -7.78
C GLN A 119 -13.67 5.66 -6.92
N ARG A 120 -14.19 4.60 -7.54
CA ARG A 120 -14.67 3.40 -6.83
C ARG A 120 -13.52 2.57 -6.30
N GLN A 121 -12.43 2.45 -7.06
CA GLN A 121 -11.17 1.84 -6.61
C GLN A 121 -10.57 2.59 -5.43
N GLU A 122 -10.49 3.93 -5.50
CA GLU A 122 -10.06 4.76 -4.38
C GLU A 122 -10.95 4.54 -3.14
N ALA A 123 -12.27 4.52 -3.33
CA ALA A 123 -13.20 4.28 -2.23
C ALA A 123 -12.98 2.91 -1.58
N LEU A 124 -12.76 1.85 -2.36
CA LEU A 124 -12.48 0.52 -1.83
C LEU A 124 -11.15 0.47 -1.08
N LYS A 125 -10.08 1.07 -1.64
CA LYS A 125 -8.77 1.16 -0.97
C LYS A 125 -8.87 1.89 0.37
N PHE A 126 -9.63 2.99 0.41
CA PHE A 126 -9.90 3.73 1.64
C PHE A 126 -10.70 2.91 2.65
N ILE A 127 -11.73 2.16 2.24
CA ILE A 127 -12.50 1.30 3.14
C ILE A 127 -11.60 0.24 3.78
N VAL A 128 -10.83 -0.50 2.96
CA VAL A 128 -9.94 -1.57 3.44
C VAL A 128 -8.92 -1.04 4.45
N HIS A 129 -8.38 0.16 4.22
CA HIS A 129 -7.46 0.80 5.15
C HIS A 129 -8.16 1.29 6.42
N PHE A 130 -9.19 2.15 6.29
CA PHE A 130 -9.80 2.85 7.41
C PHE A 130 -10.57 1.95 8.37
N VAL A 131 -11.02 0.75 7.96
CA VAL A 131 -11.54 -0.21 8.93
C VAL A 131 -10.42 -0.69 9.86
N GLY A 132 -9.20 -0.89 9.36
CA GLY A 132 -8.03 -1.13 10.21
C GLY A 132 -7.82 0.00 11.21
N ASP A 133 -7.71 1.24 10.71
CA ASP A 133 -7.49 2.44 11.53
C ASP A 133 -8.53 2.61 12.62
N ALA A 134 -9.82 2.42 12.29
CA ALA A 134 -10.92 2.55 13.24
C ALA A 134 -10.83 1.56 14.42
N HIS A 135 -9.97 0.55 14.31
CA HIS A 135 -9.72 -0.46 15.33
C HIS A 135 -8.33 -0.35 15.98
N GLN A 136 -7.44 0.53 15.53
CA GLN A 136 -6.20 0.81 16.25
C GLN A 136 -6.53 1.73 17.45
N PRO A 137 -6.38 1.30 18.72
CA PRO A 137 -6.79 2.10 19.89
C PRO A 137 -6.37 3.57 19.86
N LEU A 138 -5.12 3.85 19.50
CA LEU A 138 -4.55 5.19 19.48
C LEU A 138 -4.96 6.04 18.26
N HIS A 139 -5.62 5.46 17.25
CA HIS A 139 -6.33 6.19 16.19
C HIS A 139 -7.65 6.79 16.68
N ALA A 140 -8.15 6.33 17.83
CA ALA A 140 -9.24 6.97 18.56
C ALA A 140 -8.73 7.66 19.84
N GLY A 141 -7.46 8.07 19.85
CA GLY A 141 -6.73 8.54 21.04
C GLY A 141 -6.93 10.03 21.39
N ASN A 142 -6.16 10.50 22.37
CA ASN A 142 -6.29 11.85 22.89
C ASN A 142 -5.64 12.89 21.95
N PRO A 143 -6.33 13.99 21.58
CA PRO A 143 -5.76 15.03 20.72
C PRO A 143 -4.56 15.75 21.36
N ARG A 144 -4.45 15.80 22.69
CA ARG A 144 -3.34 16.52 23.35
C ARG A 144 -1.99 15.86 23.09
N ASP A 145 -1.97 14.53 23.03
CA ASP A 145 -0.78 13.73 22.75
C ASP A 145 -0.71 13.22 21.31
N LEU A 146 -1.61 13.70 20.43
CA LEU A 146 -1.75 13.26 19.04
C LEU A 146 -1.89 11.73 18.95
N GLY A 147 -2.78 11.16 19.76
CA GLY A 147 -2.95 9.70 19.82
C GLY A 147 -1.69 8.99 20.33
N GLY A 148 -0.95 9.56 21.28
CA GLY A 148 0.27 8.96 21.80
C GLY A 148 1.54 9.21 20.97
N ASN A 149 1.47 9.92 19.85
CA ASN A 149 2.67 10.29 19.07
C ASN A 149 3.62 11.23 19.83
N LYS A 150 3.12 11.98 20.82
CA LYS A 150 3.93 12.84 21.70
C LYS A 150 4.37 12.15 23.00
N ILE A 151 4.24 10.82 23.08
CA ILE A 151 4.64 10.03 24.25
C ILE A 151 5.78 9.13 23.81
N ASP A 152 7.00 9.65 23.89
CA ASP A 152 8.24 8.90 23.67
C ASP A 152 8.36 7.78 24.70
N VAL A 153 8.86 6.61 24.30
CA VAL A 153 8.99 5.42 25.15
C VAL A 153 10.19 4.58 24.74
N ASP A 154 10.75 3.85 25.70
CA ASP A 154 11.79 2.84 25.46
C ASP A 154 11.20 1.43 25.60
N LEU A 155 11.33 0.61 24.55
CA LEU A 155 10.70 -0.71 24.49
C LEU A 155 11.62 -1.82 25.02
N GLY A 156 11.39 -2.22 26.27
CA GLY A 156 12.08 -3.34 26.91
C GLY A 156 11.85 -4.71 26.26
N PHE A 157 10.82 -4.83 25.42
CA PHE A 157 10.50 -6.06 24.71
C PHE A 157 11.00 -6.08 23.25
N ALA A 158 11.34 -4.93 22.66
CA ALA A 158 11.74 -4.82 21.26
C ALA A 158 13.20 -4.33 21.17
N ARG A 159 14.14 -5.09 21.75
CA ARG A 159 15.59 -4.80 21.74
C ARG A 159 15.95 -3.37 22.23
N HIS A 160 15.23 -2.85 23.21
CA HIS A 160 15.43 -1.49 23.74
C HIS A 160 15.28 -0.39 22.67
N GLN A 161 14.44 -0.62 21.66
CA GLN A 161 14.10 0.38 20.66
C GLN A 161 13.46 1.60 21.32
N HIS A 162 13.98 2.79 20.98
CA HIS A 162 13.35 4.07 21.30
C HIS A 162 12.34 4.43 20.21
N THR A 163 11.12 4.77 20.60
CA THR A 163 10.01 5.15 19.69
C THR A 163 8.96 5.95 20.46
N ASN A 164 7.75 6.09 19.93
CA ASN A 164 6.61 6.67 20.65
C ASN A 164 5.50 5.62 20.89
N LEU A 165 4.57 5.94 21.79
CA LEU A 165 3.49 5.05 22.19
C LEU A 165 2.59 4.66 21.01
N HIS A 166 2.37 5.56 20.05
CA HIS A 166 1.57 5.28 18.86
C HIS A 166 2.20 4.19 18.00
N SER A 167 3.44 4.39 17.56
CA SER A 167 4.19 3.41 16.77
C SER A 167 4.42 2.09 17.50
N THR A 168 4.40 2.10 18.84
CA THR A 168 4.40 0.88 19.65
C THR A 168 3.19 0.01 19.36
N TRP A 169 2.01 0.61 19.27
CA TRP A 169 0.76 -0.08 18.97
C TRP A 169 0.61 -0.43 17.49
N ASP A 170 0.96 0.47 16.58
CA ASP A 170 0.85 0.21 15.14
C ASP A 170 1.69 -0.99 14.69
N SER A 171 2.88 -1.11 15.27
CA SER A 171 3.94 -1.94 14.69
C SER A 171 4.68 -2.78 15.73
N ALA A 172 5.22 -2.18 16.79
CA ALA A 172 6.21 -2.86 17.63
C ALA A 172 5.64 -4.10 18.37
N LEU A 173 4.39 -4.04 18.83
CA LEU A 173 3.71 -5.21 19.42
C LEU A 173 3.61 -6.37 18.40
N LEU A 174 3.24 -6.06 17.15
CA LEU A 174 3.07 -7.07 16.11
C LEU A 174 4.43 -7.64 15.68
N TYR A 175 5.43 -6.81 15.44
CA TYR A 175 6.78 -7.26 15.07
C TYR A 175 7.41 -8.15 16.14
N GLU A 176 7.21 -7.83 17.43
CA GLU A 176 7.69 -8.69 18.51
C GLU A 176 6.97 -10.05 18.53
N PHE A 177 5.65 -10.07 18.29
CA PHE A 177 4.90 -11.32 18.17
C PHE A 177 5.38 -12.17 16.99
N GLN A 178 5.51 -11.56 15.81
CA GLN A 178 5.96 -12.22 14.59
C GLN A 178 7.40 -12.73 14.71
N GLY A 179 8.29 -11.97 15.36
CA GLY A 179 9.68 -12.36 15.60
C GLY A 179 9.84 -13.61 16.48
N ARG A 180 8.79 -13.98 17.23
CA ARG A 180 8.73 -15.20 18.05
C ARG A 180 8.06 -16.37 17.34
N GLY A 181 7.36 -16.12 16.24
CA GLY A 181 6.61 -17.12 15.49
C GLY A 181 7.43 -17.85 14.43
N ARG A 182 6.78 -18.81 13.76
CA ARG A 182 7.32 -19.51 12.61
C ARG A 182 6.41 -19.27 11.41
N ARG A 183 7.00 -19.03 10.24
CA ARG A 183 6.30 -18.90 8.96
C ARG A 183 6.91 -19.84 7.92
N ALA A 184 6.16 -20.15 6.87
CA ALA A 184 6.72 -20.84 5.72
C ALA A 184 7.74 -19.96 5.00
N ARG A 185 8.67 -20.59 4.27
CA ARG A 185 9.71 -19.89 3.52
C ARG A 185 9.06 -19.10 2.39
N GLY A 186 9.33 -17.81 2.33
CA GLY A 186 8.78 -16.92 1.29
C GLY A 186 7.54 -16.15 1.73
N GLU A 187 6.84 -16.59 2.78
CA GLU A 187 5.66 -15.88 3.28
C GLU A 187 6.02 -14.54 3.95
N PRO A 188 5.18 -13.50 3.87
CA PRO A 188 5.34 -12.28 4.67
C PRO A 188 5.29 -12.56 6.19
N TYR A 189 5.91 -11.71 7.00
CA TYR A 189 5.89 -11.88 8.46
C TYR A 189 4.50 -11.70 9.07
N TRP A 190 3.68 -10.83 8.49
CA TRP A 190 2.31 -10.60 8.95
C TRP A 190 1.43 -11.85 8.92
N THR A 191 1.75 -12.87 8.09
CA THR A 191 1.03 -14.16 8.06
C THR A 191 1.09 -14.92 9.39
N ILE A 192 2.10 -14.65 10.22
CA ILE A 192 2.17 -15.20 11.59
C ILE A 192 1.04 -14.62 12.46
N THR A 193 0.84 -13.30 12.37
CA THR A 193 -0.23 -12.61 13.08
C THR A 193 -1.59 -13.00 12.53
N GLU A 194 -1.75 -12.98 11.20
CA GLU A 194 -3.01 -13.36 10.53
C GLU A 194 -3.44 -14.75 10.98
N LYS A 195 -2.57 -15.76 10.83
CA LYS A 195 -2.89 -17.13 11.22
C LYS A 195 -3.27 -17.25 12.70
N ALA A 196 -2.53 -16.59 13.58
CA ALA A 196 -2.80 -16.61 15.01
C ALA A 196 -4.12 -15.91 15.39
N VAL A 197 -4.59 -14.96 14.59
CA VAL A 197 -5.89 -14.29 14.77
C VAL A 197 -7.01 -15.12 14.15
N SER A 198 -6.79 -15.65 12.94
CA SER A 198 -7.71 -16.53 12.21
C SER A 198 -8.03 -17.79 13.04
N ASP A 199 -7.02 -18.45 13.62
CA ASP A 199 -7.20 -19.61 14.50
C ASP A 199 -8.08 -19.30 15.73
N GLU A 200 -8.08 -18.05 16.25
CA GLU A 200 -8.91 -17.63 17.39
C GLU A 200 -10.36 -17.30 16.99
N LEU A 201 -10.59 -16.99 15.71
CA LEU A 201 -11.93 -16.80 15.12
C LEU A 201 -12.61 -18.12 14.78
N GLU A 202 -11.82 -19.16 14.46
CA GLU A 202 -12.33 -20.49 14.13
C GLU A 202 -12.95 -21.21 15.33
N LYS A 203 -13.76 -22.24 15.06
CA LYS A 203 -14.48 -23.01 16.09
C LYS A 203 -13.55 -23.51 17.20
N GLY A 204 -13.79 -23.05 18.42
CA GLY A 204 -13.02 -23.41 19.62
C GLY A 204 -11.89 -22.43 19.96
N GLY A 205 -11.65 -21.44 19.10
CA GLY A 205 -10.85 -20.26 19.40
C GLY A 205 -11.56 -19.31 20.36
N ARG A 206 -10.81 -18.35 20.93
CA ARG A 206 -11.30 -17.43 21.96
C ARG A 206 -12.44 -16.53 21.46
N TYR A 207 -12.39 -16.13 20.19
CA TYR A 207 -13.30 -15.14 19.62
C TYR A 207 -14.51 -15.76 18.91
N ALA A 208 -14.52 -17.09 18.72
CA ALA A 208 -15.56 -17.77 17.95
C ALA A 208 -16.99 -17.52 18.47
N GLY A 209 -17.15 -17.27 19.77
CA GLY A 209 -18.45 -16.96 20.39
C GLY A 209 -18.84 -15.48 20.34
N ASP A 210 -17.92 -14.58 19.98
CA ASP A 210 -18.11 -13.13 20.02
C ASP A 210 -18.36 -12.51 18.63
N VAL A 211 -18.18 -13.29 17.55
CA VAL A 211 -18.24 -12.79 16.15
C VAL A 211 -19.59 -12.13 15.84
N ASP A 212 -20.70 -12.78 16.20
CA ASP A 212 -22.04 -12.27 15.95
C ASP A 212 -22.30 -10.97 16.74
N ASP A 213 -21.85 -10.93 18.01
CA ASP A 213 -21.98 -9.75 18.88
C ASP A 213 -21.19 -8.54 18.34
N TRP A 214 -20.06 -8.76 17.66
CA TRP A 214 -19.24 -7.68 17.10
C TRP A 214 -19.90 -6.91 15.95
N VAL A 215 -20.93 -7.49 15.34
CA VAL A 215 -21.68 -6.92 14.21
C VAL A 215 -23.19 -6.77 14.48
N GLU A 216 -23.72 -7.27 15.60
CA GLU A 216 -25.14 -7.19 15.99
C GLU A 216 -25.69 -5.75 15.86
N ASP A 217 -24.92 -4.78 16.35
CA ASP A 217 -25.31 -3.38 16.29
C ASP A 217 -25.43 -2.84 14.87
N CYS A 218 -24.63 -3.37 13.95
CA CYS A 218 -24.68 -2.98 12.55
C CYS A 218 -25.96 -3.50 11.90
N GLU A 219 -26.33 -4.74 12.19
CA GLU A 219 -27.55 -5.37 11.68
C GLU A 219 -28.81 -4.68 12.21
N LYS A 220 -28.75 -4.23 13.47
CA LYS A 220 -29.90 -3.62 14.16
C LYS A 220 -30.09 -2.13 13.85
N TYR A 221 -29.01 -1.37 13.73
CA TYR A 221 -29.05 0.09 13.68
C TYR A 221 -28.46 0.70 12.40
N GLY A 222 -27.88 -0.13 11.53
CA GLY A 222 -27.28 0.29 10.27
C GLY A 222 -25.85 0.82 10.39
N LEU A 223 -25.24 1.02 9.22
CA LEU A 223 -23.81 1.34 9.08
C LEU A 223 -23.37 2.56 9.89
N ASP A 224 -24.11 3.67 9.81
CA ASP A 224 -23.70 4.94 10.42
C ASP A 224 -23.58 4.83 11.95
N VAL A 225 -24.51 4.12 12.60
CA VAL A 225 -24.48 3.87 14.05
C VAL A 225 -23.38 2.88 14.38
N CYS A 226 -23.15 1.88 13.54
CA CYS A 226 -22.13 0.87 13.81
C CYS A 226 -20.73 1.45 13.80
N VAL A 227 -20.39 2.24 12.77
CA VAL A 227 -19.09 2.90 12.65
C VAL A 227 -18.81 3.80 13.86
N ASP A 228 -19.82 4.52 14.37
CA ASP A 228 -19.66 5.35 15.56
C ASP A 228 -19.34 4.50 16.81
N ARG A 229 -19.96 3.32 16.94
CA ARG A 229 -19.70 2.41 18.06
C ARG A 229 -18.32 1.76 17.96
N TRP A 230 -17.90 1.36 16.77
CA TRP A 230 -16.55 0.82 16.55
C TRP A 230 -15.48 1.79 17.04
N VAL A 231 -15.60 3.07 16.65
CA VAL A 231 -14.64 4.11 17.07
C VAL A 231 -14.76 4.42 18.58
N ASP A 232 -15.97 4.41 19.16
CA ASP A 232 -16.16 4.59 20.61
C ASP A 232 -15.58 3.44 21.44
N GLU A 233 -15.70 2.20 20.97
CA GLU A 233 -15.07 1.02 21.57
C GLU A 233 -13.54 1.11 21.51
N THR A 234 -13.00 1.50 20.35
CA THR A 234 -11.56 1.68 20.14
C THR A 234 -10.99 2.79 21.05
N ALA A 235 -11.73 3.89 21.23
CA ALA A 235 -11.36 4.97 22.16
C ALA A 235 -11.31 4.47 23.62
N GLN A 236 -12.25 3.61 24.01
CA GLN A 236 -12.27 3.00 25.33
C GLN A 236 -11.10 2.03 25.51
N ALA A 237 -10.78 1.23 24.49
CA ALA A 237 -9.62 0.34 24.49
C ALA A 237 -8.30 1.11 24.68
N ALA A 238 -8.17 2.29 24.06
CA ALA A 238 -7.00 3.16 24.23
C ALA A 238 -6.76 3.51 25.71
N CYS A 239 -7.81 3.88 26.43
CA CYS A 239 -7.70 4.28 27.82
C CYS A 239 -7.67 3.11 28.81
N ALA A 240 -8.19 1.96 28.42
CA ALA A 240 -8.07 0.74 29.20
C ALA A 240 -6.66 0.15 29.11
N TYR A 241 -6.04 0.17 27.92
CA TYR A 241 -4.85 -0.63 27.64
C TYR A 241 -3.65 0.16 27.13
N SER A 242 -3.84 1.09 26.19
CA SER A 242 -2.74 1.81 25.52
C SER A 242 -2.09 2.86 26.42
N TYR A 243 -2.88 3.69 27.08
CA TYR A 243 -2.38 4.74 27.97
C TYR A 243 -2.03 4.27 29.38
N LYS A 244 -2.02 2.95 29.64
CA LYS A 244 -1.79 2.39 30.97
C LYS A 244 -0.75 1.29 30.96
N HIS A 245 0.01 1.21 32.04
CA HIS A 245 0.80 0.04 32.42
C HIS A 245 -0.10 -1.09 32.94
N VAL A 246 0.46 -2.29 33.12
CA VAL A 246 -0.30 -3.47 33.64
C VAL A 246 -0.87 -3.20 35.04
N ASN A 247 -0.16 -2.43 35.86
CA ASN A 247 -0.59 -2.05 37.21
C ASN A 247 -1.65 -0.93 37.22
N GLY A 248 -2.09 -0.45 36.05
CA GLY A 248 -3.09 0.60 35.90
C GLY A 248 -2.54 2.04 35.96
N SER A 249 -1.25 2.25 36.24
CA SER A 249 -0.66 3.60 36.18
C SER A 249 -0.61 4.09 34.74
N ARG A 250 -0.71 5.41 34.54
CA ARG A 250 -0.64 6.03 33.21
C ARG A 250 0.76 5.87 32.61
N VAL A 251 0.84 5.67 31.30
CA VAL A 251 2.09 5.76 30.54
C VAL A 251 2.43 7.25 30.32
N HIS A 252 3.64 7.64 30.68
CA HIS A 252 4.17 8.99 30.56
C HIS A 252 5.29 9.09 29.52
N ASN A 253 5.60 10.32 29.12
CA ASN A 253 6.68 10.58 28.18
C ASN A 253 8.03 10.14 28.77
N ASN A 254 8.83 9.43 27.96
CA ASN A 254 10.08 8.75 28.31
C ASN A 254 9.91 7.56 29.28
N ASP A 255 8.73 6.95 29.34
CA ASP A 255 8.56 5.71 30.12
C ASP A 255 9.28 4.53 29.44
N TYR A 256 9.81 3.63 30.27
CA TYR A 256 10.26 2.31 29.84
C TYR A 256 9.08 1.33 29.84
N LEU A 257 8.78 0.71 28.70
CA LEU A 257 7.73 -0.30 28.55
C LEU A 257 8.33 -1.71 28.63
N PRO A 258 8.18 -2.44 29.76
CA PRO A 258 8.78 -3.76 29.94
C PRO A 258 8.01 -4.85 29.18
N MET A 259 8.57 -6.07 29.17
CA MET A 259 7.90 -7.28 28.65
C MET A 259 6.49 -7.50 29.24
N ALA A 260 6.25 -7.07 30.48
CA ALA A 260 4.92 -7.14 31.10
C ALA A 260 3.89 -6.27 30.35
N TYR A 261 4.30 -5.10 29.84
CA TYR A 261 3.44 -4.27 28.99
C TYR A 261 3.07 -5.05 27.72
N TYR A 262 4.07 -5.57 26.99
CA TYR A 262 3.85 -6.38 25.79
C TYR A 262 2.89 -7.56 26.03
N ASN A 263 3.17 -8.41 27.04
CA ASN A 263 2.35 -9.58 27.35
C ASN A 263 0.89 -9.22 27.65
N GLY A 264 0.64 -8.04 28.24
CA GLY A 264 -0.71 -7.58 28.56
C GLY A 264 -1.41 -6.83 27.42
N ARG A 265 -0.73 -6.50 26.32
CA ARG A 265 -1.29 -5.69 25.22
C ARG A 265 -1.38 -6.45 23.90
N ILE A 266 -0.53 -7.46 23.67
CA ILE A 266 -0.56 -8.21 22.41
C ILE A 266 -1.89 -8.91 22.16
N GLU A 267 -2.54 -9.45 23.19
CA GLU A 267 -3.87 -10.08 23.03
C GLU A 267 -4.95 -9.04 22.72
N VAL A 268 -4.84 -7.82 23.26
CA VAL A 268 -5.74 -6.71 22.92
C VAL A 268 -5.54 -6.29 21.47
N ALA A 269 -4.29 -6.17 21.01
CA ALA A 269 -3.99 -5.85 19.61
C ALA A 269 -4.55 -6.91 18.66
N LYS A 270 -4.40 -8.21 18.97
CA LYS A 270 -5.00 -9.31 18.20
C LYS A 270 -6.52 -9.25 18.16
N GLU A 271 -7.18 -8.97 19.29
CA GLU A 271 -8.64 -8.83 19.35
C GLU A 271 -9.13 -7.66 18.48
N GLN A 272 -8.42 -6.54 18.49
CA GLN A 272 -8.73 -5.39 17.64
C GLN A 272 -8.56 -5.72 16.14
N LEU A 273 -7.52 -6.47 15.76
CA LEU A 273 -7.34 -6.96 14.39
C LEU A 273 -8.45 -7.94 13.97
N ALA A 274 -8.86 -8.84 14.87
CA ALA A 274 -10.00 -9.75 14.65
C ALA A 274 -11.30 -8.97 14.41
N LYS A 275 -11.62 -8.01 15.29
CA LYS A 275 -12.79 -7.14 15.13
C LYS A 275 -12.75 -6.40 13.79
N ALA A 276 -11.61 -5.82 13.43
CA ALA A 276 -11.45 -5.12 12.16
C ALA A 276 -11.68 -6.05 10.95
N GLY A 277 -11.13 -7.27 10.95
CA GLY A 277 -11.32 -8.23 9.86
C GLY A 277 -12.78 -8.68 9.71
N ILE A 278 -13.47 -8.97 10.82
CA ILE A 278 -14.90 -9.33 10.83
C ILE A 278 -15.77 -8.16 10.37
N ARG A 279 -15.50 -6.94 10.87
CA ARG A 279 -16.27 -5.75 10.54
C ARG A 279 -16.05 -5.27 9.11
N LEU A 280 -14.83 -5.44 8.57
CA LEU A 280 -14.56 -5.22 7.14
C LEU A 280 -15.34 -6.22 6.28
N THR A 281 -15.38 -7.49 6.68
CA THR A 281 -16.16 -8.53 5.99
C THR A 281 -17.65 -8.19 5.97
N TRP A 282 -18.21 -7.85 7.12
CA TRP A 282 -19.61 -7.43 7.23
C TRP A 282 -19.89 -6.21 6.36
N LEU A 283 -19.02 -5.19 6.41
CA LEU A 283 -19.18 -3.97 5.64
C LEU A 283 -19.23 -4.26 4.14
N LEU A 284 -18.23 -4.98 3.62
CA LEU A 284 -18.14 -5.32 2.21
C LEU A 284 -19.33 -6.16 1.74
N ASN A 285 -19.71 -7.19 2.51
CA ASN A 285 -20.88 -8.01 2.21
C ASN A 285 -22.17 -7.20 2.11
N ASN A 286 -22.37 -6.21 2.98
CA ASN A 286 -23.62 -5.43 3.02
C ASN A 286 -23.67 -4.32 1.97
N VAL A 287 -22.55 -3.66 1.68
CA VAL A 287 -22.54 -2.59 0.66
C VAL A 287 -22.68 -3.17 -0.74
N THR A 288 -22.02 -4.30 -1.05
CA THR A 288 -22.12 -4.92 -2.38
C THR A 288 -23.42 -5.68 -2.61
N ALA A 289 -24.06 -6.22 -1.57
CA ALA A 289 -25.37 -6.86 -1.71
C ALA A 289 -26.48 -5.86 -2.10
N SER A 290 -26.33 -4.58 -1.75
CA SER A 290 -27.34 -3.55 -2.04
C SER A 290 -27.35 -3.08 -3.50
N SER A 291 -26.30 -3.37 -4.29
CA SER A 291 -26.22 -2.97 -5.70
C SER A 291 -26.82 -3.99 -6.68
N THR A 292 -27.14 -5.21 -6.24
CA THR A 292 -27.72 -6.26 -7.10
C THR A 292 -29.25 -6.23 -7.21
N GLY A 293 -29.92 -5.33 -6.47
CA GLY A 293 -31.36 -5.08 -6.54
C GLY A 293 -31.72 -3.91 -7.45
N GLY A 294 -31.76 -4.13 -8.77
CA GLY A 294 -32.08 -3.07 -9.73
C GLY A 294 -33.53 -2.56 -9.70
N PRO A 295 -33.78 -1.32 -10.14
CA PRO A 295 -35.03 -0.94 -10.79
C PRO A 295 -34.83 -0.77 -12.30
N THR A 296 -35.61 -1.54 -13.06
CA THR A 296 -35.82 -1.40 -14.50
C THR A 296 -36.35 -0.01 -14.85
N THR A 297 -35.58 0.82 -15.56
CA THR A 297 -36.19 1.83 -16.43
C THR A 297 -35.29 2.18 -17.62
N THR A 298 -35.85 1.91 -18.80
CA THR A 298 -35.37 2.25 -20.13
C THR A 298 -35.37 3.76 -20.35
N THR A 299 -34.25 4.39 -20.72
CA THR A 299 -34.25 5.49 -21.71
C THR A 299 -32.86 5.71 -22.32
N ALA A 300 -32.87 6.05 -23.61
CA ALA A 300 -31.76 6.04 -24.55
C ALA A 300 -30.67 7.11 -24.33
N ALA A 301 -29.49 6.81 -24.89
CA ALA A 301 -28.29 7.62 -24.95
C ALA A 301 -28.43 8.93 -25.75
N PRO A 302 -27.49 9.87 -25.55
CA PRO A 302 -26.92 10.64 -26.64
C PRO A 302 -25.41 10.38 -26.78
N SER A 303 -25.01 10.21 -28.03
CA SER A 303 -23.64 10.13 -28.53
C SER A 303 -22.90 11.45 -28.42
N GLY A 304 -21.60 11.38 -28.09
CA GLY A 304 -20.60 12.34 -28.55
C GLY A 304 -19.63 12.80 -27.47
N ALA A 305 -18.38 12.33 -27.56
CA ALA A 305 -17.18 13.18 -27.56
C ALA A 305 -15.93 12.30 -27.70
N ASP A 306 -15.24 12.49 -28.82
CA ASP A 306 -13.92 11.95 -29.13
C ASP A 306 -12.84 12.48 -28.18
N GLY A 307 -11.79 11.69 -27.98
CA GLY A 307 -10.43 12.18 -27.71
C GLY A 307 -9.80 11.74 -26.40
N ILE A 308 -9.10 10.60 -26.41
CA ILE A 308 -8.03 10.32 -25.45
C ILE A 308 -6.74 10.15 -26.26
N SER A 309 -5.84 11.12 -26.11
CA SER A 309 -4.47 11.11 -26.64
C SER A 309 -3.56 10.22 -25.79
N SER A 310 -2.57 9.64 -26.47
CA SER A 310 -1.54 8.70 -25.97
C SER A 310 -0.93 9.04 -24.61
N ILE A 311 -0.82 8.02 -23.75
CA ILE A 311 -0.04 8.06 -22.52
C ILE A 311 1.44 8.16 -22.88
N SER A 312 2.12 9.17 -22.35
CA SER A 312 3.56 9.42 -22.55
C SER A 312 4.41 8.34 -21.87
N SER A 313 5.46 7.89 -22.57
CA SER A 313 6.47 6.90 -22.15
C SER A 313 7.16 7.20 -20.81
N THR A 314 7.07 8.43 -20.31
CA THR A 314 7.61 8.86 -19.01
C THR A 314 6.79 8.34 -17.82
N ALA A 315 5.48 8.13 -17.98
CA ALA A 315 4.61 7.68 -16.88
C ALA A 315 4.83 6.20 -16.50
N LEU A 316 5.41 5.42 -17.41
CA LEU A 316 5.62 3.97 -17.24
C LEU A 316 6.96 3.63 -16.58
N LEU A 317 8.00 4.46 -16.75
CA LEU A 317 9.27 4.28 -16.04
C LEU A 317 9.13 4.51 -14.53
N SER A 318 8.33 5.51 -14.12
CA SER A 318 8.10 5.84 -12.71
C SER A 318 7.35 4.74 -11.94
N LEU A 319 6.55 3.93 -12.64
CA LEU A 319 5.80 2.83 -12.02
C LEU A 319 6.70 1.62 -11.67
N LEU A 320 7.84 1.46 -12.36
CA LEU A 320 8.71 0.29 -12.21
C LEU A 320 9.79 0.46 -11.14
N VAL A 321 10.31 1.67 -10.95
CA VAL A 321 11.21 1.97 -9.81
C VAL A 321 10.47 1.75 -8.48
N LEU A 322 9.16 2.04 -8.47
CA LEU A 322 8.28 1.80 -7.33
C LEU A 322 8.05 0.31 -7.02
N LEU A 323 8.21 -0.59 -8.00
CA LEU A 323 7.96 -2.03 -7.85
C LEU A 323 9.23 -2.86 -7.55
N LEU A 324 10.41 -2.37 -7.94
CA LEU A 324 11.68 -3.07 -7.74
C LEU A 324 12.48 -2.62 -6.51
N LEU A 325 12.13 -1.49 -5.87
CA LEU A 325 12.86 -0.93 -4.72
C LEU A 325 12.03 -0.78 -3.43
N THR A 326 10.91 -1.49 -3.27
CA THR A 326 10.09 -1.45 -2.02
C THR A 326 10.78 -2.05 -0.79
N THR A 327 12.07 -2.34 -0.85
CA THR A 327 12.91 -2.57 0.33
C THR A 327 13.83 -1.38 0.56
N ASP A 328 13.29 -0.18 0.81
CA ASP A 328 14.11 0.85 1.44
C ASP A 328 13.38 1.57 2.56
N ARG A 329 14.02 1.55 3.72
CA ARG A 329 13.56 2.14 4.96
C ARG A 329 13.70 3.65 4.80
N GLY A 330 12.60 4.36 4.55
CA GLY A 330 12.32 5.73 5.03
C GLY A 330 13.40 6.83 5.00
N ASP A 331 14.56 6.63 4.37
CA ASP A 331 15.63 7.59 4.37
C ASP A 331 15.31 8.63 3.27
N ARG A 332 15.67 9.90 3.48
CA ARG A 332 15.44 11.02 2.55
C ARG A 332 16.70 11.89 2.45
N VAL A 333 16.95 12.49 1.29
CA VAL A 333 17.91 13.59 1.12
C VAL A 333 17.15 14.76 0.52
N ASP A 334 17.21 15.93 1.17
CA ASP A 334 16.59 17.17 0.70
C ASP A 334 15.10 17.02 0.32
N ASP A 335 14.32 16.31 1.15
CA ASP A 335 12.87 16.06 0.99
C ASP A 335 12.44 15.21 -0.23
N GLU A 336 13.40 14.71 -1.01
CA GLU A 336 13.18 13.77 -2.13
C GLU A 336 13.35 12.31 -1.66
N PRO A 337 12.46 11.37 -2.06
CA PRO A 337 12.69 9.95 -1.84
C PRO A 337 14.03 9.48 -2.47
N TYR A 338 14.81 8.61 -1.82
CA TYR A 338 16.07 8.10 -2.43
C TYR A 338 15.88 7.49 -3.83
N TRP A 339 14.71 6.93 -4.08
CA TRP A 339 14.39 6.37 -5.37
C TRP A 339 14.14 7.46 -6.43
N THR A 340 13.65 8.67 -6.10
CA THR A 340 13.52 9.77 -7.09
C THR A 340 14.89 10.29 -7.52
N ILE A 341 15.88 10.29 -6.62
CA ILE A 341 17.28 10.61 -6.97
C ILE A 341 17.81 9.58 -7.97
N THR A 342 17.56 8.30 -7.73
CA THR A 342 17.99 7.22 -8.63
C THR A 342 17.23 7.25 -9.95
N GLU A 343 15.93 7.47 -9.92
CA GLU A 343 15.06 7.60 -11.08
C GLU A 343 15.48 8.80 -11.94
N ASN A 344 15.65 9.98 -11.34
CA ASN A 344 16.10 11.18 -12.05
C ASN A 344 17.48 10.97 -12.67
N ALA A 345 18.41 10.34 -11.93
CA ALA A 345 19.73 10.01 -12.47
C ALA A 345 19.67 9.04 -13.65
N VAL A 346 18.78 8.04 -13.62
CA VAL A 346 18.59 7.10 -14.73
C VAL A 346 17.88 7.78 -15.92
N ASN A 347 16.84 8.58 -15.65
CA ASN A 347 16.10 9.32 -16.65
C ASN A 347 16.99 10.36 -17.37
N ASP A 348 17.88 11.03 -16.65
CA ASP A 348 18.83 11.96 -17.24
C ASP A 348 19.82 11.26 -18.18
N GLU A 349 20.24 10.04 -17.85
CA GLU A 349 21.10 9.24 -18.73
C GLU A 349 20.35 8.70 -19.97
N LEU A 350 19.02 8.60 -19.92
CA LEU A 350 18.15 8.23 -21.05
C LEU A 350 17.79 9.42 -21.97
N LYS A 351 17.79 10.66 -21.44
CA LYS A 351 17.50 11.87 -22.22
C LYS A 351 18.58 12.14 -23.26
N LYS A 352 18.24 12.93 -24.29
CA LYS A 352 19.17 13.36 -25.35
C LYS A 352 20.46 13.94 -24.76
N GLY A 353 21.59 13.29 -25.04
CA GLY A 353 22.91 13.67 -24.53
C GLY A 353 23.36 12.92 -23.27
N GLY A 354 22.49 12.12 -22.67
CA GLY A 354 22.82 11.15 -21.63
C GLY A 354 23.51 9.90 -22.20
N ARG A 355 24.13 9.11 -21.32
CA ARG A 355 24.96 7.95 -21.67
C ARG A 355 24.20 6.86 -22.42
N TYR A 356 22.92 6.65 -22.09
CA TYR A 356 22.09 5.59 -22.62
C TYR A 356 21.24 6.02 -23.82
N ALA A 357 21.25 7.32 -24.16
CA ALA A 357 20.37 7.87 -25.18
C ALA A 357 20.54 7.24 -26.57
N GLY A 358 21.72 6.71 -26.88
CA GLY A 358 22.01 6.01 -28.13
C GLY A 358 21.75 4.51 -28.10
N ASP A 359 21.50 3.93 -26.92
CA ASP A 359 21.41 2.47 -26.72
C ASP A 359 19.95 1.97 -26.63
N VAL A 360 18.98 2.89 -26.54
CA VAL A 360 17.56 2.56 -26.31
C VAL A 360 17.01 1.62 -27.37
N ASP A 361 17.29 1.90 -28.64
CA ASP A 361 16.81 1.09 -29.77
C ASP A 361 17.44 -0.31 -29.74
N ASP A 362 18.74 -0.40 -29.43
CA ASP A 362 19.45 -1.68 -29.32
C ASP A 362 18.92 -2.56 -28.18
N TRP A 363 18.43 -1.96 -27.09
CA TRP A 363 17.92 -2.70 -25.94
C TRP A 363 16.61 -3.45 -26.20
N VAL A 364 15.89 -3.07 -27.26
CA VAL A 364 14.63 -3.67 -27.69
C VAL A 364 14.67 -4.23 -29.12
N GLY A 365 15.71 -3.92 -29.91
CA GLY A 365 15.82 -4.32 -31.32
C GLY A 365 15.73 -5.83 -31.54
N ASP A 366 16.26 -6.63 -30.61
CA ASP A 366 16.11 -8.09 -30.66
C ASP A 366 14.65 -8.56 -30.58
N CYS A 367 13.78 -7.83 -29.86
CA CYS A 367 12.36 -8.14 -29.82
C CYS A 367 11.67 -7.78 -31.13
N GLU A 368 12.13 -6.72 -31.80
CA GLU A 368 11.59 -6.27 -33.09
C GLU A 368 11.97 -7.25 -34.22
N ASP A 369 13.17 -7.83 -34.14
CA ASP A 369 13.70 -8.74 -35.15
C ASP A 369 13.29 -10.21 -34.94
N TYR A 370 13.15 -10.67 -33.69
CA TYR A 370 13.01 -12.09 -33.37
C TYR A 370 11.78 -12.46 -32.53
N GLY A 371 11.00 -11.49 -32.06
CA GLY A 371 9.80 -11.73 -31.25
C GLY A 371 10.05 -11.83 -29.75
N LEU A 372 8.95 -11.82 -29.00
CA LEU A 372 8.92 -11.70 -27.53
C LEU A 372 9.62 -12.85 -26.80
N ASP A 373 9.43 -14.07 -27.28
CA ASP A 373 10.00 -15.29 -26.70
C ASP A 373 11.53 -15.29 -26.76
N VAL A 374 12.11 -14.86 -27.89
CA VAL A 374 13.56 -14.81 -28.07
C VAL A 374 14.19 -13.68 -27.26
N CYS A 375 13.52 -12.52 -27.16
CA CYS A 375 14.15 -11.38 -26.51
C CYS A 375 14.09 -11.41 -24.98
N VAL A 376 13.04 -11.99 -24.38
CA VAL A 376 12.98 -12.15 -22.91
C VAL A 376 14.09 -13.08 -22.42
N ASP A 377 14.37 -14.19 -23.12
CA ASP A 377 15.47 -15.08 -22.78
C ASP A 377 16.82 -14.35 -22.81
N LYS A 378 17.05 -13.51 -23.81
CA LYS A 378 18.26 -12.66 -23.89
C LYS A 378 18.35 -11.63 -22.76
N TRP A 379 17.24 -11.02 -22.36
CA TRP A 379 17.22 -10.06 -21.25
C TRP A 379 17.56 -10.72 -19.92
N VAL A 380 17.07 -11.94 -19.71
CA VAL A 380 17.40 -12.75 -18.53
C VAL A 380 18.87 -13.16 -18.56
N ASP A 381 19.39 -13.60 -19.71
CA ASP A 381 20.80 -13.93 -19.87
C ASP A 381 21.73 -12.74 -19.63
N GLU A 382 21.37 -11.55 -20.11
CA GLU A 382 22.11 -10.32 -19.87
C GLU A 382 22.16 -9.99 -18.36
N SER A 383 21.02 -10.11 -17.68
CA SER A 383 20.92 -9.89 -16.23
C SER A 383 21.78 -10.90 -15.45
N ALA A 384 21.76 -12.17 -15.87
CA ALA A 384 22.58 -13.23 -15.28
C ALA A 384 24.08 -12.98 -15.48
N GLN A 385 24.47 -12.51 -16.67
CA GLN A 385 25.85 -12.12 -16.97
C GLN A 385 26.31 -10.93 -16.11
N ALA A 386 25.47 -9.91 -15.95
CA ALA A 386 25.74 -8.77 -15.08
C ALA A 386 25.94 -9.21 -13.61
N ALA A 387 25.08 -10.12 -13.12
CA ALA A 387 25.22 -10.67 -11.78
C ALA A 387 26.54 -11.45 -11.60
N CYS A 388 26.94 -12.25 -12.59
CA CYS A 388 28.19 -13.02 -12.57
C CYS A 388 29.44 -12.13 -12.67
N ALA A 389 29.35 -11.04 -13.42
CA ALA A 389 30.45 -10.11 -13.62
C ALA A 389 30.66 -9.20 -12.39
N TYR A 390 29.56 -8.73 -11.78
CA TYR A 390 29.62 -7.62 -10.82
C TYR A 390 29.07 -7.94 -9.44
N SER A 391 27.91 -8.59 -9.35
CA SER A 391 27.20 -8.78 -8.08
C SER A 391 27.86 -9.84 -7.20
N TYR A 392 28.27 -10.98 -7.77
CA TYR A 392 28.87 -12.09 -7.01
C TYR A 392 30.37 -11.94 -6.75
N LYS A 393 30.97 -10.80 -7.07
CA LYS A 393 32.42 -10.55 -6.95
C LYS A 393 32.73 -9.27 -6.18
N HIS A 394 33.68 -9.37 -5.25
CA HIS A 394 34.37 -8.22 -4.64
C HIS A 394 35.09 -7.38 -5.71
N VAL A 395 35.50 -6.16 -5.35
CA VAL A 395 36.25 -5.26 -6.26
C VAL A 395 37.56 -5.91 -6.74
N ASN A 396 38.19 -6.74 -5.92
CA ASN A 396 39.41 -7.49 -6.26
C ASN A 396 39.14 -8.78 -7.07
N GLY A 397 37.89 -9.05 -7.45
CA GLY A 397 37.48 -10.23 -8.23
C GLY A 397 37.25 -11.50 -7.43
N SER A 398 37.47 -11.51 -6.10
CA SER A 398 37.12 -12.68 -5.28
C SER A 398 35.62 -12.84 -5.16
N ARG A 399 35.14 -14.07 -4.99
CA ARG A 399 33.70 -14.37 -4.86
C ARG A 399 33.17 -13.87 -3.51
N VAL A 400 32.02 -13.19 -3.53
CA VAL A 400 31.27 -12.80 -2.33
C VAL A 400 30.68 -14.06 -1.66
N ARG A 401 30.80 -14.15 -0.33
CA ARG A 401 30.32 -15.25 0.50
C ARG A 401 29.34 -14.76 1.56
N ASP A 402 28.64 -15.71 2.18
CA ASP A 402 27.74 -15.43 3.29
C ASP A 402 28.48 -14.73 4.44
N ASN A 403 27.91 -13.64 4.96
CA ASN A 403 28.47 -12.73 5.98
C ASN A 403 29.70 -11.90 5.55
N ASP A 404 30.00 -11.79 4.26
CA ASP A 404 31.04 -10.86 3.80
C ASP A 404 30.63 -9.40 4.01
N TYR A 405 31.58 -8.56 4.45
CA TYR A 405 31.42 -7.11 4.50
C TYR A 405 31.66 -6.49 3.11
N LEU A 406 30.68 -5.74 2.60
CA LEU A 406 30.77 -5.04 1.32
C LEU A 406 31.12 -3.56 1.55
N PRO A 407 32.37 -3.12 1.29
CA PRO A 407 32.78 -1.74 1.54
C PRO A 407 32.21 -0.77 0.50
N MET A 408 32.29 0.54 0.76
CA MET A 408 31.87 1.58 -0.21
C MET A 408 32.51 1.45 -1.60
N ALA A 409 33.71 0.87 -1.70
CA ALA A 409 34.34 0.57 -2.99
C ALA A 409 33.53 -0.44 -3.83
N TYR A 410 32.86 -1.40 -3.17
CA TYR A 410 31.93 -2.31 -3.84
C TYR A 410 30.73 -1.52 -4.38
N TYR A 411 30.10 -0.70 -3.54
CA TYR A 411 28.98 0.17 -3.95
C TYR A 411 29.35 1.05 -5.16
N ASN A 412 30.43 1.83 -5.06
CA ASN A 412 30.88 2.75 -6.11
C ASN A 412 31.18 2.02 -7.43
N GLY A 413 31.65 0.77 -7.35
CA GLY A 413 31.96 -0.02 -8.54
C GLY A 413 30.77 -0.75 -9.16
N ARG A 414 29.58 -0.72 -8.55
CA ARG A 414 28.38 -1.44 -9.05
C ARG A 414 27.17 -0.54 -9.26
N ILE A 415 27.14 0.65 -8.68
CA ILE A 415 26.00 1.56 -8.82
C ILE A 415 25.71 1.93 -10.29
N GLU A 416 26.73 2.10 -11.12
CA GLU A 416 26.54 2.40 -12.55
C GLU A 416 26.01 1.19 -13.34
N VAL A 417 26.37 -0.04 -12.94
CA VAL A 417 25.81 -1.27 -13.52
C VAL A 417 24.35 -1.43 -13.11
N ALA A 418 24.02 -1.14 -11.84
CA ALA A 418 22.64 -1.17 -11.35
C ALA A 418 21.75 -0.14 -12.07
N LYS A 419 22.26 1.09 -12.29
CA LYS A 419 21.56 2.12 -13.07
C LYS A 419 21.30 1.71 -14.51
N GLU A 420 22.28 1.10 -15.19
CA GLU A 420 22.09 0.61 -16.55
C GLU A 420 21.04 -0.51 -16.62
N GLN A 421 21.08 -1.46 -15.67
CA GLN A 421 20.09 -2.54 -15.61
C GLN A 421 18.67 -1.99 -15.34
N LEU A 422 18.55 -0.96 -14.50
CA LEU A 422 17.27 -0.27 -14.27
C LEU A 422 16.79 0.48 -15.53
N ALA A 423 17.68 1.15 -16.25
CA ALA A 423 17.36 1.82 -17.51
C ALA A 423 16.83 0.82 -18.55
N LYS A 424 17.54 -0.30 -18.73
CA LYS A 424 17.13 -1.41 -19.61
C LYS A 424 15.77 -1.96 -19.22
N ALA A 425 15.53 -2.22 -17.93
CA ALA A 425 14.25 -2.73 -17.45
C ALA A 425 13.09 -1.77 -17.75
N GLY A 426 13.28 -0.45 -17.54
CA GLY A 426 12.27 0.56 -17.83
C GLY A 426 11.90 0.65 -19.32
N ILE A 427 12.91 0.64 -20.20
CA ILE A 427 12.71 0.66 -21.66
C ILE A 427 12.02 -0.62 -22.14
N ARG A 428 12.47 -1.78 -21.68
CA ARG A 428 11.93 -3.09 -22.06
C ARG A 428 10.49 -3.28 -21.62
N LEU A 429 10.15 -2.82 -20.41
CA LEU A 429 8.77 -2.80 -19.93
C LEU A 429 7.89 -1.88 -20.79
N THR A 430 8.38 -0.69 -21.13
CA THR A 430 7.65 0.24 -22.00
C THR A 430 7.36 -0.43 -23.35
N TRP A 431 8.34 -1.12 -23.93
CA TRP A 431 8.16 -1.88 -25.15
C TRP A 431 7.14 -3.01 -25.00
N LEU A 432 7.21 -3.80 -23.92
CA LEU A 432 6.24 -4.88 -23.62
C LEU A 432 4.82 -4.34 -23.55
N LEU A 433 4.61 -3.26 -22.79
CA LEU A 433 3.28 -2.69 -22.59
C LEU A 433 2.71 -2.16 -23.90
N ASN A 434 3.52 -1.53 -24.74
CA ASN A 434 3.08 -1.02 -26.03
C ASN A 434 2.74 -2.14 -27.03
N ASN A 435 3.45 -3.27 -27.00
CA ASN A 435 3.31 -4.33 -28.00
C ASN A 435 2.36 -5.48 -27.57
N VAL A 436 2.20 -5.72 -26.27
CA VAL A 436 1.30 -6.77 -25.75
C VAL A 436 -0.13 -6.25 -25.60
N THR A 437 -0.33 -4.99 -25.20
CA THR A 437 -1.69 -4.42 -25.02
C THR A 437 -2.39 -4.09 -26.34
N GLY A 438 -1.64 -3.75 -27.40
CA GLY A 438 -2.19 -3.56 -28.75
C GLY A 438 -2.74 -4.84 -29.39
N SER A 439 -2.32 -6.03 -28.93
CA SER A 439 -2.81 -7.33 -29.42
C SER A 439 -4.15 -7.73 -28.80
N LEU A 440 -4.50 -7.17 -27.63
CA LEU A 440 -5.77 -7.44 -26.93
C LEU A 440 -6.97 -6.73 -27.58
N THR A 441 -6.75 -5.73 -28.44
CA THR A 441 -7.81 -5.02 -29.16
C THR A 441 -8.25 -5.66 -30.48
N THR A 442 -7.60 -6.73 -30.96
CA THR A 442 -7.84 -7.31 -32.29
C THR A 442 -8.45 -8.71 -32.33
N THR A 443 -9.07 -9.20 -31.24
CA THR A 443 -9.75 -10.52 -31.25
C THR A 443 -11.23 -10.44 -30.89
N THR A 444 -12.01 -9.81 -31.78
CA THR A 444 -13.42 -10.18 -31.99
C THR A 444 -13.59 -10.67 -33.43
N PRO A 445 -13.93 -11.95 -33.68
CA PRO A 445 -14.28 -12.40 -35.02
C PRO A 445 -15.65 -11.84 -35.40
N ASP A 446 -15.70 -11.05 -36.48
CA ASP A 446 -16.93 -10.63 -37.14
C ASP A 446 -17.62 -11.86 -37.80
N PRO A 447 -18.91 -12.14 -37.53
CA PRO A 447 -19.64 -13.25 -38.13
C PRO A 447 -20.06 -13.05 -39.60
N TYR A 448 -19.65 -11.98 -40.29
CA TYR A 448 -19.92 -11.81 -41.73
C TYR A 448 -18.64 -11.75 -42.57
N GLY A 449 -18.30 -12.89 -43.16
CA GLY A 449 -17.18 -13.00 -44.09
C GLY A 449 -17.35 -12.18 -45.38
N ALA A 450 -16.28 -11.52 -45.79
CA ALA A 450 -15.99 -11.21 -47.18
C ALA A 450 -14.48 -11.19 -47.42
N ASP A 451 -14.01 -12.11 -48.26
CA ASP A 451 -12.65 -12.20 -48.78
C ASP A 451 -12.17 -10.88 -49.39
N ARG A 452 -10.96 -10.41 -49.01
CA ARG A 452 -10.00 -9.79 -49.94
C ARG A 452 -8.54 -10.04 -49.52
N VAL A 453 -7.78 -10.51 -50.50
CA VAL A 453 -6.33 -10.77 -50.48
C VAL A 453 -5.52 -9.47 -50.53
N GLY A 454 -4.48 -9.39 -49.69
CA GLY A 454 -3.16 -8.83 -50.02
C GLY A 454 -2.91 -7.33 -49.81
N SER A 455 -2.09 -6.97 -48.82
CA SER A 455 -0.77 -6.36 -49.02
C SER A 455 -0.17 -5.92 -47.67
N SER A 456 1.09 -6.30 -47.43
CA SER A 456 1.91 -5.79 -46.33
C SER A 456 2.03 -4.27 -46.42
N SER A 457 1.72 -3.55 -45.35
CA SER A 457 2.17 -2.17 -45.16
C SER A 457 2.65 -1.98 -43.72
N ARG A 458 3.96 -1.78 -43.59
CA ARG A 458 4.66 -1.24 -42.42
C ARG A 458 3.90 -0.04 -41.86
N ALA A 459 3.56 -0.07 -40.58
CA ALA A 459 3.31 1.14 -39.83
C ALA A 459 4.67 1.72 -39.45
N ALA A 460 5.12 2.73 -40.18
CA ALA A 460 6.22 3.58 -39.77
C ALA A 460 5.77 4.39 -38.55
N LEU A 461 6.63 4.50 -37.53
CA LEU A 461 6.45 5.43 -36.42
C LEU A 461 6.42 6.87 -36.97
N PRO A 462 5.53 7.75 -36.47
CA PRO A 462 5.52 9.13 -36.88
C PRO A 462 6.77 9.87 -36.36
N ASP A 463 7.46 10.53 -37.28
CA ASP A 463 8.48 11.55 -37.01
C ASP A 463 7.87 12.68 -36.16
N SER A 464 8.01 12.63 -34.84
CA SER A 464 8.05 13.82 -33.97
C SER A 464 8.27 13.45 -32.50
N LEU A 465 9.54 13.24 -32.14
CA LEU A 465 10.00 13.47 -30.79
C LEU A 465 9.89 14.99 -30.52
N VAL A 466 8.74 15.44 -29.99
CA VAL A 466 8.62 16.80 -29.45
C VAL A 466 9.10 16.75 -28.01
N VAL A 467 10.29 17.32 -27.83
CA VAL A 467 10.76 17.87 -26.56
C VAL A 467 9.67 18.79 -26.01
N VAL A 468 9.14 18.49 -24.82
CA VAL A 468 8.38 19.47 -24.04
C VAL A 468 9.21 19.82 -22.81
N ASP A 469 9.66 21.07 -22.81
CA ASP A 469 10.31 21.75 -21.70
C ASP A 469 9.39 21.86 -20.47
N MET A 470 10.02 21.71 -19.30
CA MET A 470 9.59 21.88 -17.91
C MET A 470 8.73 20.79 -17.27
#